data_AF-A0A256IAR2-F1
#
_entry.id   AF-A0A256IAR2-F1
#
_cell.length_a   1.000
_cell.length_b   1.000
_cell.length_c   1.000
_cell.angle_alpha   90.00
_cell.angle_beta   90.00
_cell.angle_gamma   90.00
#
_symmetry.space_group_name_H-M   'P 1'
#
loop_
_entity.id
_entity.type
_entity.pdbx_description
1 polymer ?
#
loop_
_entity_poly.entity_id
_entity_poly.type
_entity_poly.pdbx_seq_one_letter_code
_entity_poly.pdbx_strand_id
1 'polypeptide(L)'
;MKPSNLFKKDDRGVSPVIGVILMVAITVILAAVIGTFVLGLGDSLGDSQPTAQINLDASSSELTLEHAGGDRIPAEELEIRVTNVNSGGTGIDLTDVDKFDSAFTVGDTASTTVNTSSSGTDTTIRVQIIHTPSDSIILDEERDIQNLVDINGETTDASAGWSV
;
A
#
# COMPACT_ATOMS: atom_id res chain seq x y z
N MET A 1 78.94 42.30 33.88
CA MET A 1 77.46 42.33 33.72
C MET A 1 77.11 42.28 32.24
N LYS A 2 76.34 41.28 31.82
CA LYS A 2 75.51 41.23 30.60
C LYS A 2 74.49 40.10 30.85
N PRO A 3 73.18 40.38 31.03
CA PRO A 3 72.22 39.30 31.14
C PRO A 3 71.91 38.70 29.76
N SER A 4 71.72 37.39 29.77
CA SER A 4 71.57 36.50 28.62
C SER A 4 70.22 36.65 27.92
N ASN A 5 70.23 36.43 26.61
CA ASN A 5 69.06 36.35 25.71
C ASN A 5 67.86 35.65 26.35
N LEU A 6 66.83 36.42 26.73
CA LEU A 6 65.62 35.96 27.40
C LEU A 6 64.41 35.84 26.45
N PHE A 7 64.64 35.39 25.22
CA PHE A 7 63.54 34.99 24.33
C PHE A 7 63.89 33.64 23.71
N LYS A 8 63.63 32.58 24.48
CA LYS A 8 63.50 31.24 23.93
C LYS A 8 62.43 31.31 22.84
N LYS A 9 62.87 31.14 21.59
CA LYS A 9 62.04 30.84 20.41
C LYS A 9 61.40 29.46 20.56
N ASP A 10 60.59 29.27 21.58
CA ASP A 10 59.78 28.06 21.78
C ASP A 10 58.33 28.25 21.35
N ASP A 11 58.02 29.34 20.64
CA ASP A 11 56.78 29.44 19.87
C ASP A 11 57.01 28.84 18.48
N ARG A 12 57.38 27.55 18.45
CA ARG A 12 57.13 26.71 17.28
C ARG A 12 55.62 26.59 17.22
N GLY A 13 54.99 27.58 16.59
CA GLY A 13 53.54 27.69 16.44
C GLY A 13 52.97 26.34 16.04
N VAL A 14 52.34 25.69 17.01
CA VAL A 14 51.56 24.49 16.75
C VAL A 14 50.42 24.97 15.86
N SER A 15 50.17 24.45 14.68
CA SER A 15 50.96 23.68 13.73
C SER A 15 50.10 23.78 12.47
N PRO A 16 50.65 24.04 11.27
CA PRO A 16 49.89 23.93 10.03
C PRO A 16 49.03 22.65 9.95
N VAL A 17 49.48 21.60 10.63
CA VAL A 17 48.83 20.30 10.77
C VAL A 17 47.56 20.31 11.64
N ILE A 18 47.52 20.97 12.80
CA ILE A 18 46.32 21.00 13.66
C ILE A 18 45.17 21.73 12.96
N GLY A 19 45.46 22.82 12.22
CA GLY A 19 44.46 23.52 11.43
C GLY A 19 43.87 22.65 10.33
N VAL A 20 44.73 21.88 9.64
CA VAL A 20 44.29 20.93 8.61
C VAL A 20 43.46 19.80 9.21
N ILE A 21 43.87 19.21 10.35
CA ILE A 21 43.11 18.15 11.00
C ILE A 21 41.73 18.66 11.43
N LEU A 22 41.64 19.86 12.01
CA LEU A 22 40.37 20.46 12.42
C LEU A 22 39.45 20.74 11.22
N MET A 23 40.00 21.31 10.14
CA MET A 23 39.23 21.59 8.93
C MET A 23 38.69 20.31 8.30
N VAL A 24 39.56 19.29 8.14
CA VAL A 24 39.17 18.00 7.59
C VAL A 24 38.12 17.35 8.49
N ALA A 25 38.32 17.33 9.80
CA ALA A 25 37.36 16.74 10.74
C ALA A 25 35.95 17.32 10.59
N ILE A 26 35.82 18.65 10.56
CA ILE A 26 34.51 19.30 10.41
C ILE A 26 33.87 18.96 9.06
N THR A 27 34.63 19.02 7.97
CA THR A 27 34.11 18.69 6.65
C THR A 27 33.65 17.24 6.53
N VAL A 28 34.36 16.30 7.16
CA VAL A 28 33.99 14.88 7.19
C VAL A 28 32.69 14.68 7.97
N ILE A 29 32.53 15.36 9.11
CA ILE A 29 31.29 15.30 9.90
C ILE A 29 30.12 15.87 9.09
N LEU A 30 30.28 17.06 8.50
CA LEU A 30 29.22 17.68 7.71
C LEU A 30 28.83 16.83 6.49
N ALA A 31 29.83 16.28 5.79
CA ALA A 31 29.59 15.39 4.67
C ALA A 31 28.85 14.12 5.10
N ALA A 32 29.23 13.51 6.23
CA ALA A 32 28.56 12.33 6.76
C ALA A 32 27.10 12.62 7.15
N VAL A 33 26.86 13.72 7.87
CA VAL A 33 25.51 14.12 8.30
C VAL A 33 24.61 14.39 7.09
N ILE A 34 25.06 15.21 6.13
CA ILE A 34 24.29 15.47 4.91
C ILE A 34 24.08 14.18 4.12
N GLY A 35 25.10 13.31 4.03
CA GLY A 35 24.98 12.00 3.38
C GLY A 35 23.88 11.14 3.99
N THR A 36 23.77 11.08 5.32
CA THR A 36 22.70 10.35 6.00
C THR A 36 21.32 10.99 5.79
N PHE A 37 21.22 12.33 5.73
CA PHE A 37 19.97 13.01 5.43
C PHE A 37 19.50 12.76 4.00
N VAL A 38 20.42 12.82 3.02
CA VAL A 38 20.11 12.58 1.60
C VAL A 38 19.69 11.11 1.40
N LEU A 39 20.41 10.17 2.01
CA LEU A 39 20.05 8.75 1.93
C LEU A 39 18.71 8.45 2.62
N GLY A 40 18.46 9.05 3.78
CA GLY A 40 17.18 8.90 4.51
C GLY A 40 15.98 9.50 3.77
N LEU A 41 16.17 10.55 2.95
CA LEU A 41 15.12 11.12 2.12
C LEU A 41 14.80 10.23 0.91
N GLY A 42 15.80 9.51 0.37
CA GLY A 42 15.59 8.53 -0.69
C GLY A 42 14.67 7.38 -0.28
N ASP A 43 14.77 6.93 0.98
CA ASP A 43 13.92 5.87 1.54
C ASP A 43 12.44 6.28 1.60
N SER A 44 12.16 7.54 1.95
CA SER A 44 10.79 8.09 1.98
C SER A 44 10.16 8.37 0.60
N LEU A 45 10.94 8.30 -0.48
CA LEU A 45 10.48 8.54 -1.84
C LEU A 45 10.12 7.24 -2.59
N GLY A 46 10.44 6.07 -2.03
CA GLY A 46 10.18 4.77 -2.66
C GLY A 46 8.74 4.28 -2.54
N ASP A 47 8.08 4.56 -1.41
CA ASP A 47 6.71 4.11 -1.12
C ASP A 47 5.65 5.20 -1.40
N SER A 48 5.79 5.92 -2.52
CA SER A 48 4.73 6.84 -2.91
C SER A 48 3.46 6.06 -3.22
N GLN A 49 2.40 6.25 -2.43
CA GLN A 49 1.09 5.68 -2.67
C GLN A 49 0.63 6.04 -4.10
N PRO A 50 0.26 5.04 -4.93
CA PRO A 50 -0.24 5.30 -6.26
C PRO A 50 -1.57 6.05 -6.19
N THR A 51 -1.71 7.07 -7.02
CA THR A 51 -2.94 7.86 -7.14
C THR A 51 -3.83 7.28 -8.23
N ALA A 52 -4.47 6.14 -7.96
CA ALA A 52 -5.44 5.53 -8.86
C ALA A 52 -6.89 5.90 -8.48
N GLN A 53 -7.69 6.20 -9.48
CA GLN A 53 -9.15 6.30 -9.39
C GLN A 53 -9.71 4.94 -9.79
N ILE A 54 -10.29 4.22 -8.83
CA ILE A 54 -10.88 2.90 -9.04
C ILE A 54 -12.38 3.04 -8.81
N ASN A 55 -13.17 2.50 -9.73
CA ASN A 55 -14.61 2.43 -9.60
C ASN A 55 -15.02 0.99 -9.27
N LEU A 56 -15.99 0.85 -8.37
CA LEU A 56 -16.54 -0.42 -7.95
C LEU A 56 -18.00 -0.49 -8.34
N ASP A 57 -18.34 -1.50 -9.13
CA ASP A 57 -19.73 -1.84 -9.44
C ASP A 57 -20.06 -3.23 -8.90
N ALA A 58 -21.25 -3.37 -8.34
CA ALA A 58 -21.75 -4.60 -7.76
C ALA A 58 -23.14 -4.87 -8.34
N SER A 59 -23.26 -5.93 -9.14
CA SER A 59 -24.50 -6.30 -9.81
C SER A 59 -24.85 -7.74 -9.47
N SER A 60 -25.90 -7.93 -8.67
CA SER A 60 -26.24 -9.25 -8.13
C SER A 60 -24.98 -9.90 -7.55
N SER A 61 -24.60 -11.12 -7.93
CA SER A 61 -23.41 -11.82 -7.43
C SER A 61 -22.07 -11.42 -8.07
N GLU A 62 -22.03 -10.49 -9.02
CA GLU A 62 -20.80 -10.09 -9.71
C GLU A 62 -20.27 -8.75 -9.19
N LEU A 63 -18.98 -8.75 -8.84
CA LEU A 63 -18.24 -7.56 -8.46
C LEU A 63 -17.30 -7.19 -9.60
N THR A 64 -17.42 -5.97 -10.10
CA THR A 64 -16.57 -5.45 -11.19
C THR A 64 -15.78 -4.24 -10.70
N LEU A 65 -14.48 -4.30 -10.92
CA LEU A 65 -13.49 -3.30 -10.60
C LEU A 65 -12.99 -2.66 -11.89
N GLU A 66 -13.10 -1.34 -12.01
CA GLU A 66 -12.65 -0.59 -13.18
C GLU A 66 -11.59 0.44 -12.79
N HIS A 67 -10.50 0.50 -13.54
CA HIS A 67 -9.49 1.54 -13.38
C HIS A 67 -9.89 2.81 -14.15
N ALA A 68 -10.59 3.73 -13.49
CA ALA A 68 -11.11 4.95 -14.11
C ALA A 68 -10.00 5.98 -14.49
N GLY A 69 -8.84 5.95 -13.84
CA GLY A 69 -7.74 6.85 -14.17
C GLY A 69 -6.60 6.86 -13.15
N GLY A 70 -5.48 7.50 -13.46
CA GLY A 70 -4.36 7.67 -12.52
C GLY A 70 -3.17 6.75 -12.77
N ASP A 71 -2.45 6.43 -11.69
CA ASP A 71 -1.20 5.66 -11.75
C ASP A 71 -1.44 4.17 -11.98
N ARG A 72 -0.53 3.53 -12.74
CA ARG A 72 -0.49 2.07 -12.91
C ARG A 72 -0.06 1.40 -11.60
N ILE A 73 -0.77 0.34 -11.22
CA ILE A 73 -0.45 -0.45 -10.02
C ILE A 73 -0.06 -1.87 -10.43
N PRO A 74 1.17 -2.35 -10.14
CA PRO A 74 1.56 -3.74 -10.35
C PRO A 74 0.61 -4.71 -9.65
N ALA A 75 0.27 -5.83 -10.30
CA ALA A 75 -0.68 -6.80 -9.73
C ALA A 75 -0.14 -7.47 -8.46
N GLU A 76 1.18 -7.55 -8.30
CA GLU A 76 1.85 -8.09 -7.11
C GLU A 76 1.82 -7.15 -5.90
N GLU A 77 1.60 -5.85 -6.13
CA GLU A 77 1.56 -4.82 -5.09
C GLU A 77 0.12 -4.54 -4.63
N LEU A 78 -0.88 -5.09 -5.32
CA LEU A 78 -2.30 -4.88 -5.09
C LEU A 78 -2.90 -6.04 -4.29
N GLU A 79 -3.51 -5.72 -3.14
CA GLU A 79 -4.31 -6.67 -2.37
C GLU A 79 -5.78 -6.23 -2.37
N ILE A 80 -6.68 -7.13 -2.76
CA ILE A 80 -8.13 -6.89 -2.72
C ILE A 80 -8.70 -7.70 -1.55
N ARG A 81 -9.29 -7.02 -0.58
CA ARG A 81 -9.98 -7.64 0.56
C ARG A 81 -11.48 -7.40 0.46
N VAL A 82 -12.25 -8.47 0.60
CA VAL A 82 -13.71 -8.39 0.62
C VAL A 82 -14.22 -9.02 1.91
N THR A 83 -15.02 -8.28 2.66
CA THR A 83 -15.53 -8.71 3.97
C THR A 83 -17.05 -8.56 4.04
N ASN A 84 -17.70 -9.46 4.77
CA ASN A 84 -19.13 -9.41 5.03
C ASN A 84 -19.41 -8.55 6.26
N VAL A 85 -20.02 -7.38 6.07
CA VAL A 85 -20.32 -6.45 7.17
C VAL A 85 -21.42 -7.02 8.08
N ASN A 86 -22.44 -7.66 7.49
CA ASN A 86 -23.57 -8.24 8.20
C ASN A 86 -23.17 -9.43 9.10
N SER A 87 -22.07 -10.12 8.76
CA SER A 87 -21.52 -11.25 9.53
C SER A 87 -20.36 -10.85 10.45
N GLY A 88 -20.35 -9.58 10.91
CA GLY A 88 -19.36 -9.09 11.87
C GLY A 88 -17.94 -8.94 11.30
N GLY A 89 -17.80 -8.74 9.98
CA GLY A 89 -16.50 -8.57 9.32
C GLY A 89 -15.81 -9.88 8.92
N THR A 90 -16.55 -10.99 8.85
CA THR A 90 -15.99 -12.26 8.36
C THR A 90 -15.54 -12.10 6.90
N GLY A 91 -14.31 -12.52 6.57
CA GLY A 91 -13.79 -12.50 5.21
C GLY A 91 -14.66 -13.33 4.27
N ILE A 92 -14.87 -12.84 3.04
CA ILE A 92 -15.60 -13.57 2.00
C ILE A 92 -14.59 -14.19 1.03
N ASP A 93 -14.75 -15.48 0.74
CA ASP A 93 -13.97 -16.15 -0.28
C ASP A 93 -14.43 -15.68 -1.66
N LEU A 94 -13.51 -15.08 -2.42
CA LEU A 94 -13.70 -14.76 -3.83
C LEU A 94 -13.30 -15.97 -4.67
N THR A 95 -14.20 -16.46 -5.50
CA THR A 95 -13.91 -17.51 -6.49
C THR A 95 -13.79 -16.88 -7.87
N ASP A 96 -12.88 -17.39 -8.69
CA ASP A 96 -12.65 -16.87 -10.04
C ASP A 96 -12.46 -15.34 -10.06
N VAL A 97 -11.46 -14.87 -9.29
CA VAL A 97 -10.97 -13.50 -9.45
C VAL A 97 -10.24 -13.44 -10.77
N ASP A 98 -10.77 -12.70 -11.74
CA ASP A 98 -9.99 -12.32 -12.93
C ASP A 98 -8.80 -11.50 -12.44
N LYS A 99 -7.65 -12.17 -12.34
CA LYS A 99 -6.42 -11.53 -11.88
C LYS A 99 -5.89 -10.66 -13.01
N PHE A 100 -5.43 -9.48 -12.64
CA PHE A 100 -4.59 -8.67 -13.52
C PHE A 100 -3.32 -9.46 -13.85
N ASP A 101 -3.04 -9.67 -15.13
CA ASP A 101 -1.95 -10.55 -15.59
C ASP A 101 -0.57 -9.99 -15.23
N SER A 102 -0.43 -8.66 -15.17
CA SER A 102 0.82 -8.00 -14.76
C SER A 102 0.63 -6.71 -13.96
N ALA A 103 -0.39 -5.93 -14.27
CA ALA A 103 -0.71 -4.70 -13.57
C ALA A 103 -2.16 -4.29 -13.84
N PHE A 104 -2.69 -3.48 -12.95
CA PHE A 104 -3.94 -2.76 -13.13
C PHE A 104 -3.63 -1.37 -13.71
N THR A 105 -4.09 -1.13 -14.93
CA THR A 105 -3.87 0.13 -15.68
C THR A 105 -5.19 0.77 -16.09
N VAL A 106 -5.15 2.06 -16.44
CA VAL A 106 -6.34 2.82 -16.85
C VAL A 106 -7.10 2.12 -17.97
N GLY A 107 -8.39 1.89 -17.75
CA GLY A 107 -9.30 1.20 -18.67
C GLY A 107 -9.37 -0.32 -18.46
N ASP A 108 -8.52 -0.90 -17.62
CA ASP A 108 -8.64 -2.30 -17.26
C ASP A 108 -9.86 -2.52 -16.37
N THR A 109 -10.48 -3.68 -16.56
CA THR A 109 -11.63 -4.14 -15.79
C THR A 109 -11.36 -5.55 -15.30
N ALA A 110 -11.61 -5.82 -14.02
CA ALA A 110 -11.60 -7.16 -13.46
C ALA A 110 -12.93 -7.45 -12.81
N SER A 111 -13.45 -8.65 -13.06
CA SER A 111 -14.70 -9.11 -12.46
C SER A 111 -14.43 -10.35 -11.61
N THR A 112 -15.21 -10.50 -10.55
CA THR A 112 -15.17 -11.71 -9.71
C THR A 112 -16.56 -12.03 -9.22
N THR A 113 -16.85 -13.32 -9.05
CA THR A 113 -18.10 -13.76 -8.47
C THR A 113 -17.96 -13.85 -6.96
N VAL A 114 -18.81 -13.11 -6.25
CA VAL A 114 -18.88 -13.13 -4.79
C VAL A 114 -19.83 -14.23 -4.38
N ASN A 115 -19.29 -15.27 -3.74
CA ASN A 115 -20.07 -16.34 -3.17
C ASN A 115 -20.13 -16.20 -1.65
N THR A 116 -21.32 -16.36 -1.06
CA THR A 116 -21.47 -16.41 0.40
C THR A 116 -22.15 -17.69 0.82
N SER A 117 -21.83 -18.18 2.02
CA SER A 117 -22.43 -19.38 2.60
C SER A 117 -23.84 -19.14 3.17
N SER A 118 -24.42 -17.96 2.93
CA SER A 118 -25.72 -17.54 3.44
C SER A 118 -26.66 -17.22 2.29
N SER A 119 -27.48 -18.20 1.91
CA SER A 119 -28.57 -17.99 0.95
C SER A 119 -29.62 -17.02 1.48
N GLY A 120 -30.03 -16.08 0.63
CA GLY A 120 -31.35 -15.43 0.74
C GLY A 120 -31.47 -14.16 1.59
N THR A 121 -30.38 -13.50 1.99
CA THR A 121 -30.44 -12.17 2.62
C THR A 121 -29.55 -11.16 1.91
N ASP A 122 -30.06 -9.94 1.74
CA ASP A 122 -29.27 -8.77 1.34
C ASP A 122 -27.97 -8.75 2.16
N THR A 123 -26.85 -8.87 1.46
CA THR A 123 -25.54 -8.94 2.09
C THR A 123 -24.77 -7.68 1.77
N THR A 124 -24.47 -6.89 2.79
CA THR A 124 -23.58 -5.74 2.68
C THR A 124 -22.15 -6.25 2.75
N ILE A 125 -21.41 -6.06 1.66
CA ILE A 125 -19.99 -6.35 1.58
C ILE A 125 -19.20 -5.06 1.66
N ARG A 126 -18.01 -5.11 2.26
CA ARG A 126 -17.02 -4.05 2.19
C ARG A 126 -15.86 -4.54 1.33
N VAL A 127 -15.53 -3.75 0.31
CA VAL A 127 -14.41 -4.01 -0.60
C VAL A 127 -13.33 -2.98 -0.34
N GLN A 128 -12.14 -3.49 -0.01
CA GLN A 128 -10.96 -2.68 0.25
C GLN A 128 -9.85 -3.05 -0.75
N ILE A 129 -9.26 -2.03 -1.35
CA ILE A 129 -8.09 -2.19 -2.21
C ILE A 129 -6.91 -1.57 -1.49
N ILE A 130 -5.88 -2.39 -1.25
CA ILE A 130 -4.72 -2.05 -0.45
C ILE A 130 -3.49 -2.10 -1.34
N HIS A 131 -2.69 -1.04 -1.27
CA HIS A 131 -1.35 -1.03 -1.86
C HIS A 131 -0.36 -1.53 -0.82
N THR A 132 0.22 -2.69 -1.06
CA THR A 132 1.08 -3.38 -0.08
C THR A 132 2.41 -2.69 0.20
N PRO A 133 3.10 -2.03 -0.76
CA PRO A 133 4.33 -1.29 -0.46
C PRO A 133 4.10 -0.11 0.49
N SER A 134 3.07 0.69 0.25
CA SER A 134 2.77 1.88 1.07
C SER A 134 1.80 1.64 2.23
N ASP A 135 1.37 0.39 2.46
CA ASP A 135 0.36 -0.02 3.45
C ASP A 135 -0.85 0.91 3.52
N SER A 136 -1.35 1.29 2.33
CA SER A 136 -2.37 2.33 2.19
C SER A 136 -3.60 1.82 1.48
N ILE A 137 -4.78 2.23 1.93
CA ILE A 137 -6.05 1.90 1.29
C ILE A 137 -6.32 2.90 0.15
N ILE A 138 -6.51 2.37 -1.06
CA ILE A 138 -6.84 3.15 -2.27
C ILE A 138 -8.36 3.30 -2.40
N LEU A 139 -9.10 2.22 -2.14
CA LEU A 139 -10.56 2.17 -2.20
C LEU A 139 -11.07 1.50 -0.92
N ASP A 140 -12.10 2.08 -0.32
CA ASP A 140 -12.89 1.46 0.74
C ASP A 140 -14.36 1.79 0.48
N GLU A 141 -15.11 0.82 -0.05
CA GLU A 141 -16.53 1.00 -0.34
C GLU A 141 -17.36 -0.16 0.19
N GLU A 142 -18.55 0.18 0.68
CA GLU A 142 -19.57 -0.79 1.04
C GLU A 142 -20.62 -0.88 -0.06
N ARG A 143 -20.99 -2.11 -0.43
CA ARG A 143 -22.00 -2.39 -1.45
C ARG A 143 -22.96 -3.45 -0.96
N ASP A 144 -24.24 -3.22 -1.22
CA ASP A 144 -25.28 -4.21 -0.97
C ASP A 144 -25.39 -5.13 -2.17
N ILE A 145 -25.16 -6.42 -1.93
CA ILE A 145 -25.37 -7.46 -2.92
C ILE A 145 -26.70 -8.16 -2.61
N GLN A 146 -27.56 -8.19 -3.64
CA GLN A 146 -28.81 -8.93 -3.62
C GLN A 146 -28.65 -10.26 -4.35
N ASN A 147 -29.35 -11.29 -3.86
CA ASN A 147 -29.53 -12.56 -4.55
C ASN A 147 -28.23 -13.35 -4.80
N LEU A 148 -27.40 -13.53 -3.76
CA LEU A 148 -26.20 -14.37 -3.86
C LEU A 148 -26.59 -15.83 -4.11
N VAL A 149 -25.98 -16.43 -5.13
CA VAL A 149 -26.17 -17.83 -5.50
C VAL A 149 -25.39 -18.70 -4.52
N ASP A 150 -26.08 -19.68 -3.92
CA ASP A 150 -25.45 -20.68 -3.06
C ASP A 150 -24.47 -21.54 -3.87
N ILE A 151 -23.24 -21.74 -3.38
CA ILE A 151 -22.18 -22.54 -4.05
C ILE A 151 -22.65 -23.98 -4.35
N ASN A 152 -23.69 -24.46 -3.65
CA ASN A 152 -24.22 -25.81 -3.81
C ASN A 152 -25.37 -25.94 -4.84
N GLY A 153 -25.72 -24.87 -5.57
CA GLY A 153 -26.65 -24.98 -6.71
C GLY A 153 -28.07 -25.45 -6.35
N GLU A 154 -28.51 -25.31 -5.10
CA GLU A 154 -29.89 -25.61 -4.74
C GLU A 154 -30.72 -24.33 -4.88
N THR A 155 -31.34 -24.16 -6.05
CA THR A 155 -32.51 -23.30 -6.18
C THR A 155 -33.56 -23.84 -5.23
N THR A 156 -33.74 -23.26 -4.05
CA THR A 156 -34.97 -23.47 -3.29
C THR A 156 -36.08 -22.78 -4.06
N ASP A 157 -36.59 -23.48 -5.07
CA ASP A 157 -37.77 -23.09 -5.81
C ASP A 157 -38.94 -23.06 -4.83
N ALA A 158 -39.45 -21.85 -4.62
CA ALA A 158 -40.71 -21.66 -3.95
C ALA A 158 -41.82 -22.26 -4.84
N SER A 159 -42.65 -23.11 -4.23
CA SER A 159 -43.98 -23.54 -4.71
C SER A 159 -44.07 -24.69 -5.73
N ALA A 160 -44.32 -25.91 -5.23
CA ALA A 160 -45.24 -26.86 -5.87
C ALA A 160 -45.59 -28.04 -4.94
N GLY A 161 -46.88 -28.18 -4.60
CA GLY A 161 -47.51 -29.50 -4.41
C GLY A 161 -47.69 -30.01 -2.97
N TRP A 162 -48.75 -29.56 -2.29
CA TRP A 162 -49.51 -30.49 -1.45
C TRP A 162 -50.75 -30.95 -2.22
N SER A 163 -50.66 -32.18 -2.71
CA SER A 163 -51.80 -33.01 -3.09
C SER A 163 -51.61 -34.35 -2.38
N VAL A 164 -52.33 -34.54 -1.27
CA VAL A 164 -53.20 -35.70 -0.98
C VAL A 164 -54.30 -35.22 -0.03
#